data_AF-A0A645FYL2-F1
#
_entry.id   AF-A0A645FYL2-F1
#
_cell.length_a   1.000
_cell.length_b   1.000
_cell.length_c   1.000
_cell.angle_alpha   90.00
_cell.angle_beta   90.00
_cell.angle_gamma   90.00
#
_symmetry.space_group_name_H-M   'P 1'
#
loop_
_entity.id
_entity.type
_entity.pdbx_description
1 polymer ?
#
loop_
_entity_poly.entity_id
_entity_poly.type
_entity_poly.pdbx_seq_one_letter_code
_entity_poly.pdbx_strand_id
1 'polypeptide(L)'
;MTSHYAELNAKYYGPSVEKDPEIGIEWTRIPHFYYNYYVYQYATGFSAATALAKRIVEGEEGALEQYFSYLKAGNSDYPIEVMKKAGVDMTQSAYIEDAMKVFEERLNELEQLIAAQQA
;
A
#
# COMPACT_ATOMS: atom_id res chain seq x y z
N MET A 1 15.22 -13.89 -16.57
CA MET A 1 14.31 -13.70 -15.42
C MET A 1 15.09 -13.39 -14.16
N THR A 2 16.04 -14.24 -13.74
CA THR A 2 16.86 -14.03 -12.53
C THR A 2 17.54 -12.66 -12.45
N SER A 3 18.29 -12.25 -13.48
CA SER A 3 18.96 -10.93 -13.49
C SER A 3 17.97 -9.77 -13.39
N HIS A 4 16.84 -9.88 -14.11
CA HIS A 4 15.79 -8.86 -14.06
C HIS A 4 15.14 -8.75 -12.67
N TYR A 5 14.90 -9.88 -12.01
CA TYR A 5 14.36 -9.89 -10.64
C TYR A 5 15.37 -9.30 -9.64
N ALA A 6 16.66 -9.65 -9.76
CA ALA A 6 17.71 -9.07 -8.91
C ALA A 6 17.83 -7.55 -9.09
N GLU A 7 17.78 -7.06 -10.33
CA GLU A 7 17.77 -5.62 -10.63
C GLU A 7 16.53 -4.92 -10.06
N LEU A 8 15.36 -5.55 -10.19
CA LEU A 8 14.11 -5.03 -9.62
C LEU A 8 14.18 -4.98 -8.10
N ASN A 9 14.63 -6.05 -7.46
CA ASN A 9 14.82 -6.12 -6.01
C ASN A 9 15.76 -5.00 -5.53
N ALA A 10 16.93 -4.85 -6.16
CA ALA A 10 17.88 -3.78 -5.87
C ALA A 10 17.29 -2.36 -6.04
N LYS A 11 16.42 -2.16 -7.03
CA LYS A 11 15.72 -0.87 -7.22
C LYS A 11 14.79 -0.56 -6.05
N TYR A 12 14.06 -1.54 -5.52
CA TYR A 12 13.08 -1.34 -4.45
C TYR A 12 13.72 -1.23 -3.07
N TYR A 13 14.75 -2.03 -2.77
CA TYR A 13 15.42 -2.02 -1.47
C TYR A 13 16.50 -0.94 -1.34
N GLY A 14 17.05 -0.45 -2.45
CA GLY A 14 18.06 0.62 -2.44
C GLY A 14 19.44 0.16 -1.94
N PRO A 15 20.39 1.09 -1.74
CA PRO A 15 21.77 0.77 -1.41
C PRO A 15 21.99 0.34 0.06
N SER A 16 20.98 0.48 0.91
CA SER A 16 21.07 0.09 2.33
C SER A 16 20.99 -1.42 2.55
N VAL A 17 20.65 -2.19 1.52
CA VAL A 17 20.54 -3.66 1.54
C VAL A 17 21.53 -4.24 0.53
N GLU A 18 22.27 -5.27 0.95
CA GLU A 18 23.24 -5.97 0.11
C GLU A 18 22.57 -6.72 -1.05
N LYS A 19 23.27 -6.84 -2.19
CA LYS A 19 22.73 -7.50 -3.39
C LYS A 19 23.11 -8.97 -3.41
N ASP A 20 22.48 -9.75 -2.54
CA ASP A 20 22.71 -11.19 -2.45
C ASP A 20 22.35 -11.89 -3.78
N PRO A 21 23.27 -12.65 -4.40
CA PRO A 21 22.99 -13.30 -5.68
C PRO A 21 21.84 -14.32 -5.60
N GLU A 22 21.60 -14.89 -4.42
CA GLU A 22 20.51 -15.83 -4.15
C GLU A 22 19.12 -15.19 -4.31
N ILE A 23 18.96 -13.88 -4.07
CA ILE A 23 17.65 -13.23 -4.21
C ILE A 23 17.18 -13.22 -5.67
N GLY A 24 18.10 -13.33 -6.63
CA GLY A 24 17.77 -13.38 -8.05
C GLY A 24 16.88 -14.54 -8.43
N ILE A 25 16.88 -15.66 -7.68
CA ILE A 25 16.02 -16.82 -7.97
C ILE A 25 14.70 -16.81 -7.18
N GLU A 26 14.43 -15.78 -6.38
CA GLU A 26 13.22 -15.70 -5.56
C GLU A 26 11.92 -15.78 -6.38
N TRP A 27 11.91 -15.26 -7.61
CA TRP A 27 10.73 -15.35 -8.49
C TRP A 27 10.24 -16.79 -8.71
N THR A 28 11.13 -17.79 -8.56
CA THR A 28 10.79 -19.22 -8.79
C THR A 28 9.89 -19.81 -7.71
N ARG A 29 9.89 -19.22 -6.49
CA ARG A 29 9.18 -19.78 -5.33
C ARG A 29 7.90 -19.03 -4.97
N ILE A 30 7.55 -17.95 -5.69
CA ILE A 30 6.38 -17.12 -5.39
C ILE A 30 5.12 -17.77 -6.01
N PRO A 31 4.20 -18.34 -5.21
CA PRO A 31 3.05 -19.06 -5.77
C PRO A 31 2.08 -18.12 -6.50
N HIS A 32 2.00 -16.86 -6.08
CA HIS A 32 1.12 -15.87 -6.69
C HIS A 32 1.47 -15.53 -8.15
N PHE A 33 2.67 -15.89 -8.63
CA PHE A 33 3.02 -15.73 -10.06
C PHE A 33 2.33 -16.77 -10.96
N TYR A 34 1.74 -17.81 -10.37
CA TYR A 34 0.89 -18.78 -11.07
C TYR A 34 -0.60 -18.37 -11.06
N TYR A 35 -0.92 -17.21 -10.50
CA TYR A 35 -2.23 -16.59 -10.55
C TYR A 35 -2.25 -15.52 -11.65
N ASN A 36 -3.42 -15.04 -12.04
CA ASN A 36 -3.56 -14.10 -13.13
C ASN A 36 -3.63 -12.64 -12.63
N TYR A 37 -2.51 -11.93 -12.64
CA TYR A 37 -2.40 -10.51 -12.23
C TYR A 37 -3.01 -10.22 -10.84
N TYR A 38 -2.83 -11.11 -9.88
CA TYR A 38 -3.48 -11.00 -8.57
C TYR A 38 -2.80 -9.99 -7.62
N VAL A 39 -1.46 -9.98 -7.60
CA VAL A 39 -0.68 -9.36 -6.51
C VAL A 39 -0.83 -7.83 -6.37
N TYR A 40 -1.16 -7.12 -7.45
CA TYR A 40 -1.28 -5.65 -7.39
C TYR A 40 -2.45 -5.21 -6.49
N GLN A 41 -3.46 -6.07 -6.32
CA GLN A 41 -4.64 -5.80 -5.51
C GLN A 41 -4.30 -5.59 -4.04
N TYR A 42 -3.21 -6.19 -3.54
CA TYR A 42 -2.73 -5.94 -2.19
C TYR A 42 -2.27 -4.49 -2.01
N ALA A 43 -1.46 -3.99 -2.94
CA ALA A 43 -0.92 -2.63 -2.85
C ALA A 43 -2.03 -1.57 -2.99
N THR A 44 -2.94 -1.76 -3.95
CA THR A 44 -4.05 -0.83 -4.16
C THR A 44 -5.07 -0.91 -3.02
N GLY A 45 -5.38 -2.10 -2.53
CA GLY A 45 -6.26 -2.31 -1.37
C GLY A 45 -5.70 -1.72 -0.08
N PHE A 46 -4.40 -1.89 0.19
CA PHE A 46 -3.75 -1.30 1.36
C PHE A 46 -3.73 0.23 1.32
N SER A 47 -3.41 0.80 0.15
CA SER A 47 -3.42 2.24 -0.04
C SER A 47 -4.83 2.82 0.17
N ALA A 48 -5.84 2.16 -0.38
CA ALA A 48 -7.23 2.55 -0.20
C ALA A 48 -7.69 2.44 1.26
N ALA A 49 -7.30 1.38 1.97
CA ALA A 49 -7.59 1.22 3.40
C ALA A 49 -6.95 2.34 4.23
N THR A 50 -5.71 2.70 3.92
CA THR A 50 -4.99 3.80 4.59
C THR A 50 -5.69 5.14 4.35
N ALA A 51 -6.08 5.42 3.11
CA ALA A 51 -6.82 6.64 2.76
C ALA A 51 -8.18 6.72 3.48
N LEU A 52 -8.96 5.63 3.48
CA LEU A 52 -10.24 5.58 4.20
C LEU A 52 -10.06 5.78 5.71
N ALA A 53 -9.09 5.08 6.31
CA ALA A 53 -8.82 5.17 7.74
C ALA A 53 -8.39 6.59 8.17
N LYS A 54 -7.51 7.23 7.38
CA LYS A 54 -7.05 8.60 7.63
C LYS A 54 -8.24 9.57 7.73
N ARG A 55 -9.14 9.56 6.73
CA ARG A 55 -10.33 10.42 6.70
C ARG A 55 -11.23 10.24 7.91
N ILE A 56 -11.41 8.99 8.37
CA ILE A 56 -12.19 8.67 9.57
C ILE A 56 -11.51 9.21 10.83
N VAL A 57 -10.20 8.97 10.98
CA VAL A 57 -9.43 9.39 12.17
C VAL A 57 -9.33 10.91 12.28
N GLU A 58 -9.23 11.61 11.14
CA GLU A 58 -9.20 13.08 11.07
C GLU A 58 -10.59 13.73 11.23
N GLY A 59 -11.66 12.92 11.30
CA GLY A 59 -13.02 13.42 11.48
C GLY A 59 -13.57 14.17 10.27
N GLU A 60 -13.15 13.79 9.06
CA GLU A 60 -13.68 14.38 7.82
C GLU A 60 -15.21 14.15 7.74
N GLU A 61 -15.95 15.24 7.48
CA GLU A 61 -17.40 15.21 7.42
C GLU A 61 -17.90 14.19 6.37
N GLY A 62 -18.75 13.25 6.80
CA GLY A 62 -19.31 12.22 5.93
C GLY A 62 -18.42 10.99 5.71
N ALA A 63 -17.16 10.96 6.18
CA ALA A 63 -16.25 9.84 5.94
C ALA A 63 -16.73 8.53 6.58
N LEU A 64 -17.29 8.61 7.80
CA LEU A 64 -17.81 7.44 8.51
C LEU A 64 -19.06 6.88 7.83
N GLU A 65 -19.97 7.74 7.37
CA GLU A 65 -21.18 7.36 6.63
C GLU A 65 -20.83 6.72 5.28
N GLN A 66 -19.84 7.27 4.57
CA GLN A 66 -19.31 6.71 3.33
C GLN A 66 -18.69 5.32 3.56
N TYR A 67 -17.92 5.15 4.64
CA TYR A 67 -17.35 3.85 5.01
C TYR A 67 -18.42 2.82 5.35
N PHE A 68 -19.45 3.18 6.11
CA PHE A 68 -20.58 2.26 6.36
C PHE A 68 -21.35 1.92 5.09
N SER A 69 -21.48 2.86 4.16
CA SER A 69 -22.12 2.61 2.86
C SER A 69 -21.29 1.64 2.01
N TYR A 70 -19.96 1.77 2.04
CA TYR A 70 -19.02 0.82 1.45
C TYR A 70 -19.20 -0.60 2.02
N LEU A 71 -19.24 -0.76 3.35
CA LEU A 71 -19.43 -2.07 3.98
C LEU A 71 -20.77 -2.71 3.60
N LYS A 72 -21.83 -1.91 3.49
CA LYS A 72 -23.17 -2.38 3.10
C LYS A 72 -23.24 -2.78 1.62
N ALA A 73 -22.38 -2.24 0.75
CA ALA A 73 -22.38 -2.57 -0.67
C ALA A 73 -21.95 -4.02 -0.93
N GLY A 74 -21.07 -4.59 -0.09
CA GLY A 74 -20.54 -5.94 -0.32
C GLY A 74 -19.94 -6.08 -1.72
N ASN A 75 -20.37 -7.09 -2.47
CA ASN A 75 -19.97 -7.32 -3.86
C ASN A 75 -21.05 -6.88 -4.89
N SER A 76 -21.91 -5.92 -4.53
CA SER A 76 -23.06 -5.53 -5.36
C SER A 76 -22.71 -4.80 -6.67
N ASP A 77 -21.47 -4.33 -6.82
CA ASP A 77 -21.03 -3.49 -7.95
C ASP A 77 -19.51 -3.67 -8.19
N TYR A 78 -18.98 -3.05 -9.24
CA TYR A 78 -17.54 -3.11 -9.56
C TYR A 78 -16.70 -2.48 -8.44
N PRO A 79 -15.56 -3.09 -8.05
CA PRO A 79 -14.74 -2.60 -6.95
C PRO A 79 -14.33 -1.13 -7.08
N ILE A 80 -14.01 -0.67 -8.30
CA ILE A 80 -13.62 0.71 -8.53
C ILE A 80 -14.77 1.70 -8.27
N GLU A 81 -16.01 1.33 -8.62
CA GLU A 81 -17.19 2.15 -8.38
C GLU A 81 -17.60 2.15 -6.91
N VAL A 82 -17.49 0.99 -6.25
CA VAL A 82 -17.70 0.86 -4.80
C VAL A 82 -16.72 1.74 -4.02
N MET A 83 -15.43 1.69 -4.38
CA MET A 83 -14.40 2.51 -3.74
C MET A 83 -14.58 4.00 -4.03
N LYS A 84 -14.97 4.36 -5.25
CA LYS A 84 -15.27 5.75 -5.62
C LYS A 84 -16.44 6.31 -4.80
N LYS A 85 -17.50 5.53 -4.58
CA LYS A 85 -18.62 5.88 -3.68
C LYS A 85 -18.19 6.01 -2.22
N ALA A 86 -17.15 5.28 -1.81
CA ALA A 86 -16.51 5.42 -0.50
C ALA A 86 -15.59 6.66 -0.40
N GLY A 87 -15.45 7.44 -1.48
CA GLY A 87 -14.61 8.63 -1.57
C GLY A 87 -13.16 8.36 -1.96
N VAL A 88 -12.84 7.18 -2.50
CA VAL A 88 -11.50 6.85 -3.02
C VAL A 88 -11.59 6.54 -4.51
N ASP A 89 -11.22 7.49 -5.36
CA ASP A 89 -11.07 7.26 -6.80
C ASP A 89 -9.74 6.57 -7.10
N MET A 90 -9.78 5.24 -7.30
CA MET A 90 -8.59 4.42 -7.51
C MET A 90 -7.95 4.58 -8.91
N THR A 91 -8.51 5.44 -9.77
CA THR A 91 -7.87 5.83 -11.06
C THR A 91 -6.86 6.96 -10.90
N GLN A 92 -6.84 7.63 -9.75
CA GLN A 92 -5.95 8.76 -9.45
C GLN A 92 -4.79 8.31 -8.54
N SER A 93 -3.64 9.00 -8.58
CA SER A 93 -2.50 8.68 -7.70
C SER A 93 -2.69 9.12 -6.25
N ALA A 94 -3.59 10.08 -5.99
CA ALA A 94 -3.73 10.75 -4.70
C ALA A 94 -3.88 9.78 -3.51
N TYR A 95 -4.66 8.71 -3.64
CA TYR A 95 -4.86 7.75 -2.54
C TYR A 95 -3.60 6.94 -2.19
N ILE A 96 -2.69 6.75 -3.15
CA ILE A 96 -1.39 6.11 -2.93
C ILE A 96 -0.43 7.11 -2.30
N GLU A 97 -0.42 8.35 -2.81
CA GLU A 97 0.41 9.43 -2.25
C GLU A 97 0.06 9.71 -0.79
N ASP A 98 -1.23 9.70 -0.43
CA ASP A 98 -1.66 9.86 0.96
C ASP A 98 -1.25 8.69 1.85
N ALA A 99 -1.25 7.46 1.33
CA ALA A 99 -0.72 6.31 2.07
C ALA A 99 0.80 6.41 2.29
N MET A 100 1.54 6.93 1.31
CA MET A 100 2.98 7.18 1.42
C MET A 100 3.30 8.30 2.42
N LYS A 101 2.48 9.35 2.50
CA LYS A 101 2.63 10.39 3.54
C LYS A 101 2.47 9.81 4.94
N VAL A 102 1.47 8.95 5.16
CA VAL A 102 1.30 8.26 6.45
C VAL A 102 2.52 7.41 6.78
N PHE A 103 3.09 6.70 5.81
CA PHE A 103 4.33 5.95 6.01
C PHE A 103 5.50 6.86 6.42
N GLU A 104 5.72 7.96 5.69
CA GLU A 104 6.78 8.94 5.98
C GLU A 104 6.62 9.56 7.38
N GLU A 105 5.41 9.99 7.74
CA GLU A 105 5.11 10.57 9.06
C GLU A 105 5.47 9.60 10.20
N ARG A 106 5.06 8.34 10.08
CA ARG A 106 5.34 7.31 11.10
C ARG A 106 6.81 6.90 11.15
N LEU A 107 7.49 6.89 10.01
CA LEU A 107 8.93 6.66 9.97
C LEU A 107 9.70 7.79 10.67
N ASN A 108 9.35 9.04 10.38
CA ASN A 108 9.94 10.21 11.01
C ASN A 108 9.71 10.22 12.54
N GLU A 109 8.49 9.88 12.98
CA GLU A 109 8.17 9.72 14.41
C GLU A 109 9.05 8.65 15.07
N LEU A 110 9.22 7.51 14.41
CA LEU A 110 10.08 6.43 14.91
C LEU A 110 11.55 6.87 15.01
N GLU A 111 12.09 7.53 13.99
CA GLU A 111 13.47 8.02 13.99
C GLU A 111 13.73 8.99 15.15
N GLN A 112 12.78 9.91 15.41
CA GLN A 112 12.86 10.85 16.53
C GLN A 112 12.85 10.13 17.88
N LEU A 113 12.00 9.11 18.05
CA LEU A 113 11.93 8.32 19.28
C LEU A 113 13.24 7.57 19.55
N ILE A 114 13.86 6.99 18.53
CA ILE A 114 15.15 6.30 18.66
C ILE A 114 16.26 7.28 19.00
N ALA A 115 16.32 8.44 18.33
CA ALA A 115 17.32 9.46 18.63
C ALA A 115 17.20 9.99 20.07
N ALA A 116 15.97 10.18 20.56
CA ALA A 116 15.72 10.62 21.93
C ALA A 116 16.12 9.57 23.00
N GLN A 117 16.05 8.28 22.69
CA GLN A 117 16.47 7.21 23.61
C GLN A 117 17.99 7.09 23.74
N GLN A 118 18.74 7.54 22.73
CA GLN A 118 20.19 7.47 22.68
C GLN A 118 20.90 8.71 23.25
N ALA A 119 20.15 9.77 23.58
CA ALA A 119 20.62 11.00 24.21
C ALA A 119 20.55 10.92 25.74
#